data_AF-A0A7C4BEK7-F1
#
_entry.id   AF-A0A7C4BEK7-F1
#
_cell.length_a   1.000
_cell.length_b   1.000
_cell.length_c   1.000
_cell.angle_alpha   90.00
_cell.angle_beta   90.00
_cell.angle_gamma   90.00
#
_symmetry.space_group_name_H-M   'P 1'
#
loop_
_entity.id
_entity.type
_entity.pdbx_description
1 polymer ?
#
loop_
_entity_poly.entity_id
_entity_poly.type
_entity_poly.pdbx_seq_one_letter_code
_entity_poly.pdbx_strand_id
1 'polypeptide(L)'
;MPARNCAFCKGELEPGTGVMFVKRDGTFYFFCSSKCERNFRLGRKARRMKWAGGRARVERTFVMIKPDGVRAGLTGEILSRISKAGLRVVSSKRMRLDRALAEQLYSPHQGKPFFEELVKFVCSGEVEVMMVEGDRAVAKMRELIGPTDPSKAPKGTVRGDFGKSITENVIHAADSSESAERELGLFFK
;
A
#
# COMPACT_ATOMS: atom_id res chain seq x y z
N MET A 1 -8.91 23.19 -7.77
CA MET A 1 -7.72 23.90 -7.22
C MET A 1 -6.62 22.86 -7.00
N PRO A 2 -5.33 23.17 -7.19
CA PRO A 2 -4.26 22.20 -6.93
C PRO A 2 -4.20 21.83 -5.45
N ALA A 3 -3.85 20.57 -5.15
CA ALA A 3 -3.56 20.13 -3.79
C ALA A 3 -2.42 20.98 -3.20
N ARG A 4 -2.56 21.38 -1.95
CA ARG A 4 -1.58 22.24 -1.25
C ARG A 4 -0.91 21.43 -0.16
N ASN A 5 0.37 21.67 0.12
CA ASN A 5 1.07 21.01 1.21
C ASN A 5 1.20 21.94 2.42
N CYS A 6 0.99 21.38 3.61
CA CYS A 6 1.16 22.08 4.88
C CYS A 6 2.59 22.66 4.99
N ALA A 7 2.72 23.97 5.17
CA ALA A 7 4.01 24.65 5.24
C ALA A 7 4.92 24.10 6.36
N PHE A 8 4.31 23.70 7.48
CA PHE A 8 4.97 23.06 8.63
C PHE A 8 5.24 21.56 8.40
N CYS A 9 4.17 20.76 8.35
CA CYS A 9 4.28 19.30 8.36
C CYS A 9 4.25 18.65 6.98
N LYS A 10 4.26 19.38 5.87
CA LYS A 10 4.29 18.85 4.48
C LYS A 10 3.15 17.89 4.07
N GLY A 11 2.27 17.48 4.98
CA GLY A 11 1.06 16.73 4.69
C GLY A 11 0.15 17.47 3.72
N GLU A 12 -0.52 16.69 2.89
CA GLU A 12 -1.49 17.13 1.89
C GLU A 12 -2.69 17.84 2.54
N LEU A 13 -3.20 18.86 1.87
CA LEU A 13 -4.36 19.67 2.27
C LEU A 13 -5.42 19.59 1.18
N GLU A 14 -6.63 19.19 1.57
CA GLU A 14 -7.79 19.22 0.70
C GLU A 14 -8.19 20.68 0.40
N PRO A 15 -8.56 21.02 -0.84
CA PRO A 15 -9.00 22.36 -1.20
C PRO A 15 -10.14 22.88 -0.30
N GLY A 16 -9.97 24.08 0.25
CA GLY A 16 -10.94 24.70 1.17
C GLY A 16 -10.73 24.33 2.65
N THR A 17 -9.80 23.43 2.98
CA THR A 17 -9.51 23.04 4.37
C THR A 17 -8.23 23.71 4.92
N GLY A 18 -8.11 23.73 6.25
CA GLY A 18 -6.91 24.15 6.97
C GLY A 18 -6.89 25.63 7.40
N VAL A 19 -5.72 26.10 7.80
CA VAL A 19 -5.47 27.46 8.32
C VAL A 19 -4.51 28.19 7.39
N MET A 20 -4.82 29.44 7.05
CA MET A 20 -3.97 30.32 6.25
C MET A 20 -3.30 31.38 7.13
N PHE A 21 -2.00 31.57 6.96
CA PHE A 21 -1.22 32.65 7.58
C PHE A 21 -0.62 33.54 6.50
N VAL A 22 -0.75 34.85 6.65
CA VAL A 22 -0.21 35.85 5.73
C VAL A 22 0.88 36.63 6.44
N LYS A 23 2.07 36.68 5.85
CA LYS A 23 3.15 37.55 6.34
C LYS A 23 2.96 39.00 5.85
N ARG A 24 3.65 39.94 6.52
CA ARG A 24 3.73 41.35 6.09
C ARG A 24 4.32 41.56 4.69
N ASP A 25 5.10 40.59 4.20
CA ASP A 25 5.67 40.56 2.84
C ASP A 25 4.69 40.03 1.77
N GLY A 26 3.44 39.71 2.13
CA GLY A 26 2.44 39.14 1.23
C GLY A 26 2.54 37.62 1.04
N THR A 27 3.51 36.93 1.65
CA THR A 27 3.65 35.47 1.52
C THR A 27 2.55 34.73 2.27
N PHE A 28 1.83 33.86 1.55
CA PHE A 28 0.81 32.98 2.09
C PHE A 28 1.40 31.62 2.50
N TYR A 29 1.07 31.15 3.70
CA TYR A 29 1.38 29.80 4.19
C TYR A 29 0.10 29.08 4.60
N PHE A 30 -0.04 27.82 4.20
CA PHE A 30 -1.19 26.97 4.54
C PHE A 30 -0.80 25.87 5.53
N PHE A 31 -1.69 25.51 6.45
CA PHE A 31 -1.45 24.49 7.48
C PHE A 31 -2.65 23.57 7.67
N CYS A 32 -2.42 22.29 7.93
CA CYS A 32 -3.50 21.32 8.21
C CYS A 32 -4.21 21.56 9.55
N SER A 33 -3.64 22.37 10.44
CA SER A 33 -4.22 22.71 11.74
C SER A 33 -3.55 23.93 12.35
N SER A 34 -4.24 24.60 13.27
CA SER A 34 -3.68 25.69 14.11
C SER A 34 -2.50 25.21 14.96
N LYS A 35 -2.41 23.90 15.24
CA LYS A 35 -1.26 23.27 15.91
C LYS A 35 0.00 23.34 15.03
N CYS A 36 -0.13 23.08 13.73
CA CYS A 36 0.95 23.23 12.75
C CYS A 36 1.36 24.70 12.57
N GLU A 37 0.39 25.61 12.42
CA GLU A 37 0.64 27.06 12.32
C GLU A 37 1.41 27.60 13.53
N ARG A 38 0.95 27.30 14.76
CA ARG A 38 1.61 27.72 16.00
C ARG A 38 3.06 27.22 16.08
N ASN A 39 3.33 25.98 15.70
CA ASN A 39 4.69 25.43 15.78
C ASN A 39 5.61 25.96 14.66
N PHE A 40 5.07 26.31 13.48
CA PHE A 40 5.79 27.04 12.44
C PHE A 40 6.22 28.43 12.92
N ARG A 41 5.29 29.19 13.52
CA ARG A 41 5.56 30.51 14.09
C ARG A 41 6.60 30.50 15.22
N LEU A 42 6.66 29.40 15.98
CA LEU A 42 7.68 29.16 17.01
C LEU A 42 9.05 28.70 16.44
N GLY A 43 9.26 28.72 15.11
CA GLY A 43 10.53 28.31 14.47
C GLY A 43 10.88 26.82 14.66
N ARG A 44 9.93 26.00 15.12
CA ARG A 44 10.18 24.59 15.43
C ARG A 44 10.34 23.79 14.14
N LYS A 45 11.16 22.75 14.16
CA LYS A 45 11.34 21.85 13.00
C LYS A 45 10.33 20.70 13.11
N ALA A 46 9.42 20.55 12.15
CA ALA A 46 8.40 19.51 12.15
C ALA A 46 8.98 18.10 12.38
N ARG A 47 10.16 17.79 11.80
CA ARG A 47 10.92 16.54 12.03
C ARG A 47 11.27 16.22 13.49
N ARG A 48 11.18 17.19 14.42
CA ARG A 48 11.40 17.02 15.87
C ARG A 48 10.10 16.83 16.67
N MET A 49 8.93 16.91 16.02
CA MET A 49 7.62 16.79 16.68
C MET A 49 7.02 15.42 16.41
N LYS A 50 6.83 14.61 17.45
CA LYS A 50 6.23 13.25 17.35
C LYS A 50 4.86 13.22 16.65
N TRP A 51 4.11 14.33 16.70
CA TRP A 51 2.77 14.48 16.14
C TRP A 51 2.72 15.19 14.78
N ALA A 52 3.82 15.78 14.30
CA ALA A 52 3.80 16.50 13.03
C ALA A 52 3.97 15.50 11.88
N GLY A 53 2.85 15.12 11.25
CA GLY A 53 2.78 14.19 10.12
C GLY A 53 3.43 14.73 8.84
N GLY A 54 4.76 14.87 8.90
CA GLY A 54 5.66 15.30 7.82
C GLY A 54 6.90 14.45 7.66
N ARG A 55 7.00 13.38 8.46
CA ARG A 55 7.33 12.11 7.86
C ARG A 55 6.01 11.52 7.43
N ALA A 56 5.88 11.16 6.15
CA ALA A 56 5.04 10.03 5.80
C ALA A 56 5.37 8.92 6.80
N ARG A 57 4.36 8.35 7.48
CA ARG A 57 4.61 7.08 8.15
C ARG A 57 4.98 6.13 7.02
N VAL A 58 6.22 5.65 7.05
CA VAL A 58 6.69 4.62 6.12
C VAL A 58 5.97 3.35 6.54
N GLU A 59 4.75 3.22 6.05
CA GLU A 59 3.94 2.03 6.20
C GLU A 59 4.53 0.98 5.27
N ARG A 60 4.61 -0.25 5.77
CA ARG A 60 5.04 -1.42 5.01
C ARG A 60 3.84 -2.31 4.81
N THR A 61 3.70 -2.85 3.62
CA THR A 61 2.66 -3.80 3.27
C THR A 61 3.25 -5.03 2.60
N PHE A 62 2.64 -6.18 2.85
CA PHE A 62 2.94 -7.42 2.15
C PHE A 62 2.20 -7.44 0.82
N VAL A 63 2.92 -7.81 -0.24
CA VAL A 63 2.38 -8.02 -1.58
C VAL A 63 2.90 -9.35 -2.10
N MET A 64 2.05 -10.16 -2.72
CA MET A 64 2.43 -11.42 -3.35
C MET A 64 1.81 -11.53 -4.73
N ILE A 65 2.63 -11.70 -5.76
CA ILE A 65 2.17 -12.10 -7.10
C ILE A 65 1.96 -13.61 -7.06
N LYS A 66 0.72 -14.02 -7.36
CA LYS A 66 0.28 -15.41 -7.39
C LYS A 66 0.87 -16.17 -8.60
N PRO A 67 0.81 -17.52 -8.63
CA PRO A 67 1.45 -18.30 -9.69
C PRO A 67 0.93 -18.04 -11.11
N ASP A 68 -0.33 -17.63 -11.27
CA ASP A 68 -0.88 -17.13 -12.54
C ASP A 68 -0.17 -15.86 -13.01
N GLY A 69 0.04 -14.88 -12.12
CA GLY A 69 0.74 -13.64 -12.42
C GLY A 69 2.23 -13.84 -12.77
N VAL A 70 2.91 -14.75 -12.04
CA VAL A 70 4.31 -15.10 -12.32
C VAL A 70 4.44 -15.82 -13.66
N ARG A 71 3.60 -16.83 -13.93
CA ARG A 71 3.60 -17.58 -15.22
C ARG A 71 3.25 -16.69 -16.41
N ALA A 72 2.41 -15.67 -16.22
CA ALA A 72 2.05 -14.70 -17.26
C ALA A 72 3.11 -13.60 -17.48
N GLY A 73 4.24 -13.62 -16.75
CA GLY A 73 5.31 -12.61 -16.89
C GLY A 73 4.96 -11.22 -16.35
N LEU A 74 3.87 -11.08 -15.59
CA LEU A 74 3.32 -9.78 -15.17
C LEU A 74 4.16 -9.08 -14.07
N THR A 75 5.20 -9.73 -13.56
CA THR A 75 6.07 -9.19 -12.49
C THR A 75 6.61 -7.80 -12.82
N GLY A 76 7.14 -7.59 -14.02
CA GLY A 76 7.69 -6.28 -14.43
C GLY A 76 6.64 -5.17 -14.49
N GLU A 77 5.45 -5.48 -15.00
CA GLU A 77 4.34 -4.52 -15.10
C GLU A 77 3.77 -4.16 -13.71
N ILE A 78 3.63 -5.14 -12.82
CA ILE A 78 3.20 -4.91 -11.43
C ILE A 78 4.22 -4.02 -10.69
N LEU A 79 5.52 -4.29 -10.81
CA LEU A 79 6.59 -3.45 -10.24
C LEU A 79 6.57 -2.02 -10.80
N SER A 80 6.31 -1.88 -12.11
CA SER A 80 6.15 -0.59 -12.79
C SER A 80 4.97 0.20 -12.21
N ARG A 81 3.81 -0.45 -12.00
CA ARG A 81 2.62 0.19 -11.40
C ARG A 81 2.85 0.59 -9.94
N ILE A 82 3.46 -0.28 -9.13
CA ILE A 82 3.81 0.03 -7.72
C ILE A 82 4.70 1.28 -7.67
N SER A 83 5.72 1.34 -8.52
CA SER A 83 6.63 2.50 -8.60
C SER A 83 5.91 3.78 -9.04
N LYS A 84 5.02 3.70 -10.04
CA LYS A 84 4.20 4.83 -10.51
C LYS A 84 3.22 5.35 -9.45
N ALA A 85 2.75 4.49 -8.53
CA ALA A 85 1.93 4.89 -7.39
C ALA A 85 2.71 5.59 -6.26
N GLY A 86 4.03 5.82 -6.43
CA GLY A 86 4.89 6.44 -5.42
C GLY A 86 5.21 5.52 -4.25
N LEU A 87 5.09 4.20 -4.45
CA LEU A 87 5.51 3.17 -3.50
C LEU A 87 6.85 2.58 -3.91
N ARG A 88 7.57 1.97 -2.96
CA ARG A 88 8.89 1.38 -3.21
C ARG A 88 8.92 -0.07 -2.75
N VAL A 89 9.46 -0.96 -3.57
CA VAL A 89 9.80 -2.32 -3.12
C VAL A 89 11.11 -2.26 -2.32
N VAL A 90 11.09 -2.77 -1.10
CA VAL A 90 12.24 -2.83 -0.17
C VAL A 90 12.97 -4.16 -0.31
N SER A 91 12.21 -5.24 -0.49
CA SER A 91 12.70 -6.60 -0.65
C SER A 91 11.72 -7.36 -1.53
N SER A 92 12.23 -8.22 -2.40
CA SER A 92 11.45 -9.18 -3.17
C SER A 92 12.14 -10.54 -3.17
N LYS A 93 11.35 -11.61 -3.24
CA LYS A 93 11.85 -12.97 -3.32
C LYS A 93 10.89 -13.84 -4.12
N ARG A 94 11.43 -14.59 -5.08
CA ARG A 94 10.72 -15.70 -5.70
C ARG A 94 10.86 -16.97 -4.87
N MET A 95 9.76 -17.68 -4.67
CA MET A 95 9.76 -18.99 -4.00
C MET A 95 8.53 -19.80 -4.39
N ARG A 96 8.56 -21.11 -4.15
CA ARG A 96 7.34 -21.91 -4.03
C ARG A 96 6.90 -21.90 -2.57
N LEU A 97 5.60 -21.76 -2.31
CA LEU A 97 5.08 -21.94 -0.97
C LEU A 97 4.98 -23.44 -0.67
N ASP A 98 5.38 -23.83 0.54
CA ASP A 98 4.89 -25.09 1.10
C ASP A 98 3.45 -24.91 1.59
N ARG A 99 2.77 -26.03 1.85
CA ARG A 99 1.37 -26.02 2.27
C ARG A 99 1.19 -25.32 3.63
N ALA A 100 2.11 -25.50 4.57
CA ALA A 100 2.02 -24.92 5.90
C ALA A 100 2.08 -23.38 5.88
N LEU A 101 2.99 -22.80 5.10
CA LEU A 101 3.14 -21.36 4.94
C LEU A 101 1.97 -20.74 4.15
N ALA A 102 1.41 -21.47 3.17
CA ALA A 102 0.19 -21.06 2.47
C ALA A 102 -1.04 -21.08 3.41
N GLU A 103 -1.18 -22.09 4.26
CA GLU A 103 -2.23 -22.17 5.28
C GLU A 103 -2.06 -21.06 6.34
N GLN A 104 -0.84 -20.74 6.77
CA GLN A 104 -0.56 -19.62 7.68
C GLN A 104 -0.94 -18.27 7.07
N LEU A 105 -0.54 -18.01 5.82
CA LEU A 105 -0.91 -16.79 5.08
C LEU A 105 -2.44 -16.64 4.98
N TYR A 106 -3.15 -17.73 4.66
CA TYR A 106 -4.61 -17.71 4.51
C TYR A 106 -5.39 -18.10 5.77
N SER A 107 -4.76 -18.15 6.94
CA SER A 107 -5.42 -18.54 8.20
C SER A 107 -6.72 -17.77 8.53
N PRO A 108 -6.90 -16.46 8.20
CA PRO A 108 -8.20 -15.77 8.36
C PRO A 108 -9.34 -16.27 7.45
N HIS A 109 -9.03 -17.18 6.51
CA HIS A 109 -9.96 -17.83 5.59
C HIS A 109 -10.17 -19.31 5.92
N GLN A 110 -9.54 -19.85 6.96
CA GLN A 110 -9.72 -21.25 7.38
C GLN A 110 -11.19 -21.54 7.66
N GLY A 111 -11.69 -22.69 7.20
CA GLY A 111 -13.10 -23.07 7.29
C GLY A 111 -14.03 -22.47 6.22
N LYS A 112 -13.54 -21.60 5.33
CA LYS A 112 -14.31 -21.16 4.14
C LYS A 112 -14.22 -22.22 3.03
N PRO A 113 -15.28 -22.43 2.22
CA PRO A 113 -15.34 -23.53 1.24
C PRO A 113 -14.26 -23.45 0.15
N PHE A 114 -13.73 -22.25 -0.13
CA PHE A 114 -12.66 -22.03 -1.12
C PHE A 114 -11.23 -22.14 -0.54
N PHE A 115 -11.06 -22.39 0.76
CA PHE A 115 -9.75 -22.38 1.43
C PHE A 115 -8.80 -23.44 0.85
N GLU A 116 -9.26 -24.69 0.72
CA GLU A 116 -8.45 -25.79 0.20
C GLU A 116 -8.03 -25.56 -1.26
N GLU A 117 -8.94 -25.06 -2.09
CA GLU A 117 -8.65 -24.73 -3.50
C GLU A 117 -7.62 -23.59 -3.58
N LEU A 118 -7.75 -22.55 -2.76
CA LEU A 118 -6.83 -21.42 -2.71
C LEU A 118 -5.43 -21.85 -2.26
N VAL A 119 -5.31 -22.65 -1.20
CA VAL A 119 -4.03 -23.20 -0.72
C VAL A 119 -3.39 -24.08 -1.81
N LYS A 120 -4.16 -25.00 -2.40
CA LYS A 120 -3.68 -25.86 -3.50
C LYS A 120 -3.24 -25.04 -4.72
N PHE A 121 -3.96 -23.98 -5.06
CA PHE A 121 -3.65 -23.09 -6.18
C PHE A 121 -2.34 -22.31 -5.94
N VAL A 122 -2.15 -21.70 -4.77
CA VAL A 122 -0.94 -20.91 -4.51
C VAL A 122 0.30 -21.81 -4.38
N CYS A 123 0.15 -23.04 -3.87
CA CYS A 123 1.22 -24.05 -3.89
C CYS A 123 1.50 -24.66 -5.29
N SER A 124 0.69 -24.37 -6.31
CA SER A 124 0.83 -24.98 -7.66
C SER A 124 2.03 -24.47 -8.47
N GLY A 125 2.70 -23.41 -8.04
CA GLY A 125 3.78 -22.79 -8.79
C GLY A 125 4.61 -21.81 -7.96
N GLU A 126 5.45 -21.04 -8.64
CA GLU A 126 6.24 -20.00 -7.99
C GLU A 126 5.39 -18.76 -7.72
N VAL A 127 5.62 -18.12 -6.58
CA VAL A 127 5.11 -16.80 -6.22
C VAL A 127 6.27 -15.81 -6.09
N GLU A 128 5.99 -14.53 -6.32
CA GLU A 128 6.92 -13.43 -6.02
C GLU A 128 6.37 -12.68 -4.81
N VAL A 129 6.99 -12.85 -3.65
CA VAL A 129 6.65 -12.11 -2.42
C VAL A 129 7.47 -10.83 -2.33
N MET A 130 6.85 -9.75 -1.86
CA MET A 130 7.43 -8.42 -1.80
C MET A 130 7.05 -7.68 -0.52
N MET A 131 8.03 -6.99 0.06
CA MET A 131 7.82 -5.93 1.05
C MET A 131 7.77 -4.60 0.32
N VAL A 132 6.61 -3.93 0.35
CA VAL A 132 6.40 -2.62 -0.29
C VAL A 132 6.24 -1.56 0.79
N GLU A 133 6.95 -0.43 0.70
CA GLU A 133 6.86 0.68 1.66
C GLU A 133 6.55 2.03 1.01
N GLY A 134 5.81 2.89 1.74
CA GLY A 134 5.44 4.23 1.29
C GLY A 134 4.48 4.95 2.24
N ASP A 135 4.02 6.14 1.85
CA ASP A 135 2.89 6.81 2.53
C ASP A 135 1.59 6.09 2.20
N ARG A 136 0.84 5.64 3.23
CA ARG A 136 -0.44 4.91 3.08
C ARG A 136 -0.30 3.68 2.16
N ALA A 137 0.78 2.91 2.33
CA ALA A 137 1.15 1.80 1.46
C ALA A 137 0.07 0.71 1.38
N VAL A 138 -0.61 0.38 2.49
CA VAL A 138 -1.70 -0.61 2.49
C VAL A 138 -2.85 -0.12 1.62
N ALA A 139 -3.36 1.09 1.88
CA ALA A 139 -4.47 1.68 1.13
C ALA A 139 -4.16 1.83 -0.37
N LYS A 140 -3.00 2.40 -0.72
CA LYS A 140 -2.57 2.57 -2.12
C LYS A 140 -2.39 1.24 -2.85
N MET A 141 -1.87 0.20 -2.19
CA MET A 141 -1.82 -1.13 -2.82
C MET A 141 -3.21 -1.70 -3.06
N ARG A 142 -4.15 -1.52 -2.12
CA ARG A 142 -5.55 -1.97 -2.28
C ARG A 142 -6.26 -1.25 -3.43
N GLU A 143 -6.05 0.06 -3.59
CA GLU A 143 -6.54 0.85 -4.72
C GLU A 143 -5.93 0.36 -6.05
N LEU A 144 -4.62 0.17 -6.09
CA LEU A 144 -3.88 -0.25 -7.29
C LEU A 144 -4.26 -1.66 -7.78
N ILE A 145 -4.50 -2.61 -6.87
CA ILE A 145 -4.88 -3.98 -7.26
C ILE A 145 -6.36 -4.13 -7.58
N GLY A 146 -7.24 -3.32 -6.99
CA GLY A 146 -8.69 -3.41 -7.14
C GLY A 146 -9.35 -4.50 -6.27
N PRO A 147 -10.70 -4.60 -6.30
CA PRO A 147 -11.45 -5.60 -5.54
C PRO A 147 -11.07 -7.05 -5.93
N THR A 148 -11.31 -7.99 -5.01
CA THR A 148 -10.88 -9.40 -5.16
C THR A 148 -11.45 -10.10 -6.39
N ASP A 149 -12.64 -9.68 -6.83
CA ASP A 149 -13.36 -10.19 -7.99
C ASP A 149 -12.99 -9.34 -9.23
N PRO A 150 -12.27 -9.91 -10.23
CA PRO A 150 -11.87 -9.18 -11.44
C PRO A 150 -13.03 -8.56 -12.21
N SER A 151 -14.22 -9.19 -12.20
CA SER A 151 -15.40 -8.68 -12.92
C SER A 151 -15.93 -7.36 -12.37
N LYS A 152 -15.58 -7.04 -11.11
CA LYS A 152 -15.94 -5.80 -10.41
C LYS A 152 -14.76 -4.84 -10.31
N ALA A 153 -13.59 -5.21 -10.82
CA ALA A 153 -12.38 -4.42 -10.73
C ALA A 153 -12.32 -3.41 -11.89
N PRO A 154 -12.16 -2.10 -11.61
CA PRO A 154 -12.04 -1.10 -12.67
C PRO A 154 -10.84 -1.37 -13.59
N LYS A 155 -10.98 -1.10 -14.88
CA LYS A 155 -9.86 -1.10 -15.83
C LYS A 155 -8.78 -0.13 -15.36
N GLY A 156 -7.51 -0.52 -15.49
CA GLY A 156 -6.35 0.15 -14.91
C GLY A 156 -5.92 -0.39 -13.55
N THR A 157 -6.76 -1.15 -12.84
CA THR A 157 -6.34 -1.93 -11.66
C THR A 157 -5.70 -3.25 -12.10
N VAL A 158 -4.78 -3.80 -11.29
CA VAL A 158 -4.09 -5.08 -11.65
C VAL A 158 -5.10 -6.22 -11.85
N ARG A 159 -6.15 -6.31 -11.04
CA ARG A 159 -7.18 -7.35 -11.18
C ARG A 159 -8.13 -7.08 -12.34
N GLY A 160 -8.48 -5.83 -12.62
CA GLY A 160 -9.35 -5.48 -13.75
C GLY A 160 -8.69 -5.68 -15.12
N ASP A 161 -7.36 -5.56 -15.20
CA ASP A 161 -6.61 -5.72 -16.45
C ASP A 161 -6.14 -7.18 -16.69
N PHE A 162 -5.85 -7.94 -15.63
CA PHE A 162 -5.17 -9.24 -15.75
C PHE A 162 -5.84 -10.41 -15.00
N GLY A 163 -6.81 -10.15 -14.13
CA GLY A 163 -7.50 -11.19 -13.35
C GLY A 163 -8.48 -11.99 -14.20
N LYS A 164 -8.51 -13.31 -14.00
CA LYS A 164 -9.42 -14.23 -14.71
C LYS A 164 -10.61 -14.67 -13.86
N SER A 165 -10.38 -14.91 -12.56
CA SER A 165 -11.39 -15.38 -11.61
C SER A 165 -11.06 -14.89 -10.20
N ILE A 166 -11.92 -15.18 -9.21
CA ILE A 166 -11.67 -14.84 -7.80
C ILE A 166 -10.41 -15.57 -7.27
N THR A 167 -10.17 -16.82 -7.73
CA THR A 167 -8.98 -17.62 -7.38
C THR A 167 -7.75 -17.15 -8.17
N GLU A 168 -7.88 -17.03 -9.50
CA GLU A 168 -6.85 -16.53 -10.43
C GLU A 168 -6.98 -15.01 -10.64
N ASN A 169 -6.69 -14.24 -9.59
CA ASN A 169 -6.71 -12.78 -9.61
C ASN A 169 -5.31 -12.13 -9.52
N VAL A 170 -4.26 -12.83 -9.97
CA VAL A 170 -2.88 -12.36 -10.19
C VAL A 170 -2.09 -11.92 -8.94
N ILE A 171 -2.72 -11.25 -7.97
CA ILE A 171 -2.02 -10.57 -6.87
C ILE A 171 -2.83 -10.61 -5.57
N HIS A 172 -2.10 -10.81 -4.47
CA HIS A 172 -2.53 -10.63 -3.09
C HIS A 172 -1.81 -9.41 -2.49
N ALA A 173 -2.50 -8.67 -1.63
CA ALA A 173 -1.88 -7.67 -0.75
C ALA A 173 -2.68 -7.60 0.54
N ALA A 174 -2.00 -7.29 1.65
CA ALA A 174 -2.61 -7.15 2.96
C ALA A 174 -3.80 -6.18 2.95
N ASP A 175 -4.83 -6.49 3.74
CA ASP A 175 -6.07 -5.72 3.86
C ASP A 175 -6.04 -4.64 4.95
N SER A 176 -5.25 -4.85 6.00
CA SER A 176 -4.98 -3.88 7.06
C SER A 176 -3.48 -3.82 7.43
N SER A 177 -3.08 -2.83 8.21
CA SER A 177 -1.69 -2.69 8.71
C SER A 177 -1.31 -3.86 9.65
N GLU A 178 -2.25 -4.40 10.41
CA GLU A 178 -2.06 -5.58 11.27
C GLU A 178 -1.86 -6.86 10.44
N SER A 179 -2.62 -7.03 9.36
CA SER A 179 -2.39 -8.11 8.39
C SER A 179 -1.03 -7.96 7.70
N ALA A 180 -0.64 -6.72 7.35
CA ALA A 180 0.67 -6.45 6.77
C ALA A 180 1.82 -6.83 7.73
N GLU A 181 1.75 -6.47 9.01
CA GLU A 181 2.76 -6.84 9.99
C GLU A 181 2.85 -8.37 10.18
N ARG A 182 1.71 -9.06 10.29
CA ARG A 182 1.64 -10.54 10.35
C ARG A 182 2.28 -11.17 9.11
N GLU A 183 1.84 -10.77 7.92
CA GLU A 183 2.27 -11.37 6.66
C GLU A 183 3.75 -11.08 6.38
N LEU A 184 4.23 -9.86 6.63
CA LEU A 184 5.65 -9.55 6.53
C LEU A 184 6.49 -10.41 7.48
N GLY A 185 6.05 -10.62 8.73
CA GLY A 185 6.76 -11.47 9.70
C GLY A 185 6.83 -12.96 9.33
N LEU A 186 5.93 -13.46 8.48
CA LEU A 186 5.98 -14.82 7.94
C LEU A 186 7.06 -14.96 6.85
N PHE A 187 7.20 -13.96 5.98
CA PHE A 187 8.00 -14.04 4.75
C PHE A 187 9.37 -13.34 4.81
N PHE A 188 9.52 -12.32 5.67
CA PHE A 188 10.70 -11.47 5.77
C PHE A 188 11.12 -11.35 7.25
N LYS A 189 12.18 -12.07 7.61
CA LYS A 189 12.84 -12.03 8.92
C LYS A 189 14.07 -11.14 8.88
#